data_AF-A0A8C8ECN2-F1
#
_entry.id   AF-A0A8C8ECN2-F1
#
_cell.length_a   1.000
_cell.length_b   1.000
_cell.length_c   1.000
_cell.angle_alpha   90.00
_cell.angle_beta   90.00
_cell.angle_gamma   90.00
#
_symmetry.space_group_name_H-M   'P 1'
#
loop_
_entity.id
_entity.type
_entity.pdbx_description
1 polymer ?
#
loop_
_entity_poly.entity_id
_entity_poly.type
_entity_poly.pdbx_seq_one_letter_code
_entity_poly.pdbx_strand_id
1 'polypeptide(L)'
;VKSEGPKLVPFFKATCVYFVLWLPTSSPSWFSALIKCLPIFCLWVFLLAHGINFLVSHRSASRILAGLIFSAVGDAFLIWQEQGYFIHGLLMFAITHILYSSAFGMKPLDLKAGLLMGLVSSSCYAFLYSYLSGPFTYLVAVYIALIGFMGWRAVAGMQLCNDLWTWTKLSACIGAMLFMVSDLTIALNKFCFPVPYSRFIIMATYYAAQMLIALSAVESRDEEDFRKGARW
;
A
#
# COMPACT_ATOMS: atom_id res chain seq x y z
N VAL A 1 -18.25 6.50 -19.00
CA VAL A 1 -17.45 5.87 -17.92
C VAL A 1 -16.94 4.54 -18.46
N LYS A 2 -15.66 4.43 -18.82
CA LYS A 2 -15.09 3.09 -19.08
C LYS A 2 -15.13 2.36 -17.74
N SER A 3 -15.91 1.28 -17.67
CA SER A 3 -15.97 0.50 -16.44
C SER A 3 -14.62 -0.21 -16.30
N GLU A 4 -13.82 0.20 -15.30
CA GLU A 4 -12.59 -0.49 -14.94
C GLU A 4 -12.86 -1.80 -14.16
N GLY A 5 -14.13 -2.00 -13.74
CA GLY A 5 -14.60 -3.17 -13.00
C GLY A 5 -14.25 -4.52 -13.63
N PRO A 6 -14.43 -4.76 -14.94
CA PRO A 6 -14.09 -6.04 -15.58
C PRO A 6 -12.61 -6.40 -15.46
N LYS A 7 -11.70 -5.42 -15.47
CA LYS A 7 -10.26 -5.67 -15.37
C LYS A 7 -9.81 -5.99 -13.94
N LEU A 8 -10.60 -5.64 -12.93
CA LEU A 8 -10.36 -5.98 -11.52
C LEU A 8 -10.97 -7.33 -11.11
N VAL A 9 -11.79 -7.96 -11.94
CA VAL A 9 -12.38 -9.28 -11.66
C VAL A 9 -11.32 -10.33 -11.26
N PRO A 10 -10.14 -10.43 -11.92
CA PRO A 10 -9.09 -11.36 -11.49
C PRO A 10 -8.59 -11.08 -10.07
N PHE A 11 -8.45 -9.81 -9.69
CA PHE A 11 -8.02 -9.42 -8.34
C PHE A 11 -9.01 -9.86 -7.26
N PHE A 12 -10.30 -9.61 -7.47
CA PHE A 12 -11.34 -10.06 -6.54
C PHE A 12 -11.39 -11.58 -6.43
N LYS A 13 -11.30 -12.31 -7.55
CA LYS A 13 -11.23 -13.78 -7.55
C LYS A 13 -10.02 -14.28 -6.78
N ALA A 14 -8.84 -13.73 -7.01
CA ALA A 14 -7.62 -14.11 -6.29
C ALA A 14 -7.73 -13.82 -4.78
N THR A 15 -8.33 -12.68 -4.41
CA THR A 15 -8.58 -12.30 -3.02
C THR A 15 -9.55 -13.28 -2.34
N CYS A 16 -10.64 -13.64 -3.01
CA CYS A 16 -11.57 -14.67 -2.53
C CYS A 16 -10.86 -16.02 -2.37
N VAL A 17 -10.05 -16.45 -3.33
CA VAL A 17 -9.27 -17.70 -3.24
C VAL A 17 -8.34 -17.67 -2.02
N TYR A 18 -7.65 -16.56 -1.75
CA TYR A 18 -6.80 -16.40 -0.57
C TYR A 18 -7.60 -16.62 0.73
N PHE A 19 -8.74 -15.95 0.87
CA PHE A 19 -9.58 -16.04 2.06
C PHE A 19 -10.28 -17.39 2.22
N VAL A 20 -10.67 -18.04 1.13
CA VAL A 20 -11.33 -19.35 1.13
C VAL A 20 -10.34 -20.47 1.47
N LEU A 21 -9.15 -20.46 0.87
CA LEU A 21 -8.14 -21.49 1.14
C LEU A 21 -7.59 -21.38 2.56
N TRP A 22 -7.49 -20.16 3.11
CA TRP A 22 -7.11 -19.87 4.49
C TRP A 22 -5.91 -20.70 5.00
N LEU A 23 -4.88 -20.88 4.14
CA LEU A 23 -3.78 -21.82 4.38
C LEU A 23 -3.08 -21.56 5.73
N PRO A 24 -2.81 -22.59 6.55
CA PRO A 24 -2.25 -22.40 7.88
C PRO A 24 -0.84 -21.78 7.84
N THR A 25 -0.60 -20.80 8.72
CA THR A 25 0.67 -20.08 8.84
C THR A 25 1.78 -20.92 9.49
N SER A 26 1.42 -22.02 10.16
CA SER A 26 2.35 -22.96 10.81
C SER A 26 3.19 -23.80 9.83
N SER A 27 2.79 -23.86 8.55
CA SER A 27 3.47 -24.60 7.49
C SER A 27 3.82 -23.68 6.33
N PRO A 28 4.90 -22.88 6.45
CA PRO A 28 5.30 -21.97 5.39
C PRO A 28 5.69 -22.79 4.15
N SER A 29 5.09 -22.43 3.02
CA SER A 29 5.28 -23.14 1.75
C SER A 29 5.30 -22.15 0.60
N TRP A 30 6.00 -22.52 -0.47
CA TRP A 30 5.97 -21.77 -1.73
C TRP A 30 4.55 -21.60 -2.28
N PHE A 31 3.68 -22.59 -2.05
CA PHE A 31 2.27 -22.50 -2.40
C PHE A 31 1.53 -21.42 -1.60
N SER A 32 1.75 -21.33 -0.28
CA SER A 32 1.17 -20.26 0.56
C SER A 32 1.65 -18.87 0.14
N ALA A 33 2.94 -18.73 -0.20
CA ALA A 33 3.49 -17.50 -0.74
C ALA A 33 2.84 -17.13 -2.08
N LEU A 34 2.71 -18.08 -3.00
CA LEU A 34 2.06 -17.85 -4.30
C LEU A 34 0.61 -17.38 -4.14
N ILE A 35 -0.18 -18.05 -3.29
CA ILE A 35 -1.57 -17.67 -3.03
C ILE A 35 -1.67 -16.28 -2.38
N LYS A 36 -0.74 -15.94 -1.47
CA LYS A 36 -0.70 -14.61 -0.83
C LYS A 36 -0.32 -13.50 -1.81
N CYS A 37 0.60 -13.75 -2.75
CA CYS A 37 1.06 -12.76 -3.72
C CYS A 37 0.11 -12.64 -4.94
N LEU A 38 -0.76 -13.63 -5.17
CA LEU A 38 -1.62 -13.68 -6.36
C LEU A 38 -2.51 -12.44 -6.55
N PRO A 39 -3.18 -11.88 -5.51
CA PRO A 39 -3.97 -10.66 -5.69
C PRO A 39 -3.11 -9.48 -6.15
N ILE A 40 -1.90 -9.33 -5.59
CA ILE A 40 -1.00 -8.25 -5.97
C ILE A 40 -0.51 -8.42 -7.41
N PHE A 41 -0.21 -9.66 -7.82
CA PHE A 41 0.12 -9.97 -9.20
C PHE A 41 -1.02 -9.61 -10.18
N CYS A 42 -2.29 -9.84 -9.80
CA CYS A 42 -3.43 -9.39 -10.59
C CYS A 42 -3.46 -7.87 -10.77
N LEU A 43 -3.04 -7.09 -9.76
CA LEU A 43 -2.93 -5.63 -9.87
C LEU A 43 -1.78 -5.19 -10.81
N TRP A 44 -0.70 -5.96 -10.90
CA TRP A 44 0.35 -5.70 -11.90
C TRP A 44 -0.20 -5.84 -13.31
N VAL A 45 -0.90 -6.95 -13.57
CA VAL A 45 -1.53 -7.22 -14.86
C VAL A 45 -2.59 -6.16 -15.17
N PHE A 46 -3.37 -5.72 -14.17
CA PHE A 46 -4.32 -4.63 -14.31
C PHE A 46 -3.64 -3.33 -14.79
N LEU A 47 -2.53 -2.92 -14.19
CA LEU A 47 -1.79 -1.73 -14.63
C LEU A 47 -1.13 -1.91 -16.01
N LEU A 48 -0.57 -3.09 -16.29
CA LEU A 48 0.04 -3.40 -17.58
C LEU A 48 -1.00 -3.45 -18.72
N ALA A 49 -2.22 -3.90 -18.43
CA ALA A 49 -3.33 -3.92 -19.39
C ALA A 49 -3.76 -2.51 -19.85
N HIS A 50 -3.37 -1.45 -19.13
CA HIS A 50 -3.57 -0.06 -19.54
C HIS A 50 -2.50 0.43 -20.55
N GLY A 51 -1.46 -0.36 -20.77
CA GLY A 51 -0.43 -0.17 -21.79
C GLY A 51 0.93 0.17 -21.20
N ILE A 52 1.99 -0.42 -21.76
CA ILE A 52 3.38 -0.12 -21.38
C ILE A 52 3.71 1.34 -21.68
N ASN A 53 3.22 1.88 -22.80
CA ASN A 53 3.39 3.31 -23.15
C ASN A 53 2.78 4.24 -22.10
N PHE A 54 1.68 3.83 -21.45
CA PHE A 54 1.08 4.58 -20.34
C PHE A 54 2.01 4.61 -19.13
N LEU A 55 2.59 3.46 -18.76
CA LEU A 55 3.54 3.38 -17.64
C LEU A 55 4.83 4.19 -17.91
N VAL A 56 5.31 4.20 -19.14
CA VAL A 56 6.49 4.99 -19.54
C VAL A 56 6.17 6.49 -19.54
N SER A 57 4.98 6.89 -19.99
CA SER A 57 4.56 8.29 -20.05
C SER A 57 4.24 8.86 -18.65
N HIS A 58 3.60 8.06 -17.79
CA HIS A 58 3.19 8.48 -16.45
C HIS A 58 4.10 7.89 -15.37
N ARG A 59 5.08 8.69 -14.94
CA ARG A 59 6.05 8.30 -13.88
C ARG A 59 5.38 7.84 -12.58
N SER A 60 4.20 8.37 -12.23
CA SER A 60 3.45 7.96 -11.04
C SER A 60 2.98 6.50 -11.14
N ALA A 61 2.38 6.12 -12.27
CA ALA A 61 1.93 4.74 -12.51
C ALA A 61 3.10 3.74 -12.53
N SER A 62 4.24 4.11 -13.11
CA SER A 62 5.46 3.29 -13.08
C SER A 62 5.98 3.06 -11.64
N ARG A 63 5.97 4.10 -10.80
CA ARG A 63 6.36 3.99 -9.39
C ARG A 63 5.38 3.13 -8.59
N ILE A 64 4.08 3.24 -8.85
CA ILE A 64 3.06 2.38 -8.22
C ILE A 64 3.26 0.92 -8.64
N LEU A 65 3.49 0.64 -9.92
CA LEU A 65 3.79 -0.72 -10.37
C LEU A 65 5.06 -1.27 -9.68
N ALA A 66 6.12 -0.48 -9.61
CA ALA A 66 7.34 -0.88 -8.89
C ALA A 66 7.06 -1.15 -7.40
N GLY A 67 6.26 -0.31 -6.75
CA GLY A 67 5.84 -0.52 -5.36
C GLY A 67 5.04 -1.81 -5.18
N LEU A 68 4.10 -2.12 -6.07
CA LEU A 68 3.36 -3.39 -6.06
C LEU A 68 4.31 -4.60 -6.25
N ILE A 69 5.40 -4.44 -7.01
CA ILE A 69 6.41 -5.49 -7.17
C ILE A 69 7.12 -5.76 -5.85
N PHE A 70 7.63 -4.70 -5.22
CA PHE A 70 8.29 -4.82 -3.92
C PHE A 70 7.34 -5.31 -2.83
N SER A 71 6.07 -4.92 -2.86
CA SER A 71 5.09 -5.38 -1.86
C SER A 71 4.81 -6.88 -1.97
N ALA A 72 4.73 -7.44 -3.19
CA ALA A 72 4.57 -8.88 -3.36
C ALA A 72 5.82 -9.67 -2.92
N VAL A 73 7.01 -9.12 -3.14
CA VAL A 73 8.26 -9.71 -2.61
C VAL A 73 8.27 -9.64 -1.08
N GLY A 74 7.82 -8.53 -0.50
CA GLY A 74 7.62 -8.38 0.94
C GLY A 74 6.64 -9.41 1.50
N ASP A 75 5.52 -9.65 0.80
CA ASP A 75 4.54 -10.66 1.16
C ASP A 75 5.11 -12.07 1.19
N ALA A 76 5.95 -12.40 0.20
CA ALA A 76 6.66 -13.67 0.14
C ALA A 76 7.58 -13.82 1.36
N PHE A 77 8.42 -12.82 1.67
CA PHE A 77 9.29 -12.88 2.85
C PHE A 77 8.52 -12.99 4.17
N LEU A 78 7.35 -12.35 4.29
CA LEU A 78 6.51 -12.44 5.49
C LEU A 78 5.91 -13.83 5.73
N ILE A 79 5.86 -14.72 4.71
CA ILE A 79 5.48 -16.12 4.94
C ILE A 79 6.52 -16.83 5.80
N TRP A 80 7.80 -16.52 5.62
CA TRP A 80 8.90 -17.10 6.39
C TRP A 80 9.40 -16.19 7.52
N GLN A 81 8.51 -15.35 8.07
CA GLN A 81 8.88 -14.37 9.10
C GLN A 81 9.46 -15.01 10.37
N GLU A 82 9.00 -16.21 10.75
CA GLU A 82 9.50 -16.95 11.92
C GLU A 82 10.89 -17.58 11.68
N GLN A 83 11.31 -17.71 10.41
CA GLN A 83 12.64 -18.18 10.01
C GLN A 83 13.65 -17.02 9.84
N GLY A 84 13.30 -15.81 10.29
CA GLY A 84 14.19 -14.63 10.24
C GLY A 84 14.01 -13.71 9.03
N TYR A 85 13.05 -13.99 8.14
CA TYR A 85 12.80 -13.14 6.96
C TYR A 85 11.94 -11.91 7.25
N PHE A 86 11.51 -11.69 8.50
CA PHE A 86 10.69 -10.53 8.88
C PHE A 86 11.34 -9.20 8.48
N ILE A 87 12.63 -9.02 8.75
CA ILE A 87 13.37 -7.80 8.40
C ILE A 87 13.42 -7.62 6.88
N HIS A 88 13.65 -8.69 6.11
CA HIS A 88 13.66 -8.65 4.65
C HIS A 88 12.30 -8.21 4.10
N GLY A 89 11.21 -8.77 4.64
CA GLY A 89 9.86 -8.35 4.30
C GLY A 89 9.63 -6.86 4.60
N LEU A 90 10.02 -6.41 5.80
CA LEU A 90 9.89 -5.02 6.21
C LEU A 90 10.67 -4.07 5.30
N LEU A 91 11.89 -4.42 4.89
CA LEU A 91 12.70 -3.60 3.98
C LEU A 91 12.03 -3.49 2.59
N MET A 92 11.43 -4.56 2.08
CA MET A 92 10.69 -4.52 0.81
C MET A 92 9.44 -3.63 0.90
N PHE A 93 8.72 -3.67 2.03
CA PHE A 93 7.61 -2.75 2.27
C PHE A 93 8.10 -1.30 2.48
N ALA A 94 9.26 -1.08 3.10
CA ALA A 94 9.84 0.26 3.21
C ALA A 94 10.13 0.85 1.82
N ILE A 95 10.69 0.05 0.90
CA ILE A 95 10.89 0.46 -0.50
C ILE A 95 9.54 0.75 -1.17
N THR A 96 8.51 -0.07 -0.93
CA THR A 96 7.15 0.16 -1.40
C THR A 96 6.61 1.53 -0.97
N HIS A 97 6.75 1.87 0.33
CA HIS A 97 6.31 3.14 0.88
C HIS A 97 7.03 4.34 0.27
N ILE A 98 8.34 4.22 0.02
CA ILE A 98 9.13 5.26 -0.66
C ILE A 98 8.62 5.46 -2.10
N LEU A 99 8.37 4.37 -2.82
CA LEU A 99 7.87 4.42 -4.19
C LEU A 99 6.47 5.02 -4.27
N TYR A 100 5.57 4.65 -3.37
CA TYR A 100 4.22 5.22 -3.28
C TYR A 100 4.24 6.71 -2.88
N SER A 101 5.05 7.07 -1.88
CA SER A 101 5.26 8.48 -1.51
C SER A 101 5.74 9.31 -2.71
N SER A 102 6.67 8.76 -3.48
CA SER A 102 7.18 9.37 -4.69
C SER A 102 6.13 9.44 -5.80
N ALA A 103 5.25 8.45 -5.92
CA ALA A 103 4.14 8.43 -6.87
C ALA A 103 3.07 9.47 -6.56
N PHE A 104 2.76 9.68 -5.28
CA PHE A 104 1.83 10.72 -4.80
C PHE A 104 2.38 12.15 -4.99
N GLY A 105 3.68 12.27 -5.24
CA GLY A 105 4.34 13.53 -5.58
C GLY A 105 4.70 14.37 -4.35
N MET A 106 5.57 15.36 -4.55
CA MET A 106 6.13 16.21 -3.48
C MET A 106 5.48 17.58 -3.36
N LYS A 107 4.50 17.90 -4.20
CA LYS A 107 3.76 19.16 -4.17
C LYS A 107 2.25 18.88 -4.14
N PRO A 108 1.47 19.64 -3.34
CA PRO A 108 1.91 20.66 -2.39
C PRO A 108 2.55 20.04 -1.13
N LEU A 109 3.36 20.84 -0.42
CA LEU A 109 3.87 20.52 0.91
C LEU A 109 2.87 21.04 1.95
N ASP A 110 1.71 20.39 2.04
CA ASP A 110 0.70 20.74 3.05
C ASP A 110 1.23 20.41 4.45
N LEU A 111 1.76 21.41 5.14
CA LEU A 111 2.35 21.26 6.46
C LEU A 111 1.32 20.86 7.52
N LYS A 112 0.04 21.23 7.36
CA LYS A 112 -1.01 20.84 8.32
C LYS A 112 -1.27 19.34 8.24
N ALA A 113 -1.39 18.81 7.02
CA ALA A 113 -1.46 17.37 6.80
C ALA A 113 -0.21 16.65 7.31
N GLY A 114 0.97 17.26 7.14
CA GLY A 114 2.24 16.71 7.62
C GLY A 114 2.32 16.64 9.13
N LEU A 115 1.89 17.69 9.83
CA LEU A 115 1.80 17.72 11.29
C LEU A 115 0.80 16.69 11.80
N LEU A 116 -0.38 16.58 11.18
CA LEU A 116 -1.38 15.58 11.55
C LEU A 116 -0.82 14.15 11.42
N MET A 117 -0.24 13.83 10.27
CA MET A 117 0.34 12.49 10.05
C MET A 117 1.58 12.23 10.90
N GLY A 118 2.38 13.26 11.18
CA GLY A 118 3.49 13.20 12.10
C GLY A 118 3.03 12.90 13.53
N LEU A 119 1.95 13.54 14.00
CA LEU A 119 1.34 13.27 15.30
C LEU A 119 0.81 11.84 15.36
N VAL A 120 0.02 11.41 14.38
CA VAL A 120 -0.50 10.03 14.31
C VAL A 120 0.63 9.01 14.36
N SER A 121 1.66 9.18 13.52
CA SER A 121 2.80 8.26 13.43
C SER A 121 3.62 8.26 14.73
N SER A 122 3.83 9.44 15.33
CA SER A 122 4.56 9.57 16.60
C SER A 122 3.77 8.94 17.76
N SER A 123 2.45 9.09 17.81
CA SER A 123 1.59 8.45 18.80
C SER A 123 1.63 6.93 18.65
N CYS A 124 1.56 6.40 17.43
CA CYS A 124 1.72 4.96 17.17
C CYS A 124 3.09 4.45 17.62
N TYR A 125 4.17 5.17 17.29
CA TYR A 125 5.51 4.78 17.72
C TYR A 125 5.69 4.85 19.24
N ALA A 126 5.20 5.92 19.89
CA ALA A 126 5.28 6.06 21.33
C ALA A 126 4.57 4.92 22.07
N PHE A 127 3.43 4.45 21.54
CA PHE A 127 2.75 3.27 22.06
C PHE A 127 3.58 1.99 21.88
N LEU A 128 4.14 1.78 20.68
CA LEU A 128 4.96 0.60 20.38
C LEU A 128 6.29 0.59 21.15
N TYR A 129 6.86 1.77 21.46
CA TYR A 129 8.19 1.92 22.06
C TYR A 129 8.39 1.08 23.32
N SER A 130 7.38 1.00 24.20
CA SER A 130 7.44 0.21 25.44
C SER A 130 7.57 -1.30 25.21
N TYR A 131 7.27 -1.79 24.00
CA TYR A 131 7.31 -3.21 23.63
C TYR A 131 8.51 -3.54 22.73
N LEU A 132 9.23 -2.53 22.22
CA LEU A 132 10.37 -2.72 21.33
C LEU A 132 11.66 -2.87 22.13
N SER A 133 12.54 -3.78 21.68
CA SER A 133 13.85 -3.98 22.28
C SER A 133 14.95 -4.12 21.23
N GLY A 134 16.16 -3.68 21.60
CA GLY A 134 17.35 -3.78 20.77
C GLY A 134 17.24 -3.06 19.42
N PRO A 135 17.69 -3.67 18.30
CA PRO A 135 17.72 -3.01 17.00
C PRO A 135 16.31 -2.72 16.43
N PHE A 136 15.28 -3.43 16.90
CA PHE A 136 13.91 -3.21 16.44
C PHE A 136 13.36 -1.84 16.82
N THR A 137 13.83 -1.23 17.92
CA THR A 137 13.42 0.13 18.33
C THR A 137 13.70 1.15 17.22
N TYR A 138 14.93 1.14 16.69
CA TYR A 138 15.33 2.07 15.62
C TYR A 138 14.71 1.70 14.27
N LEU A 139 14.68 0.41 13.94
CA LEU A 139 14.19 -0.07 12.66
C LEU A 139 12.68 0.17 12.50
N VAL A 140 11.89 -0.04 13.56
CA VAL A 140 10.45 0.27 13.56
C VAL A 140 10.22 1.79 13.56
N ALA A 141 11.04 2.59 14.24
CA ALA A 141 10.94 4.05 14.19
C ALA A 141 11.10 4.59 12.76
N VAL A 142 12.14 4.14 12.06
CA VAL A 142 12.39 4.52 10.66
C VAL A 142 11.25 4.06 9.77
N TYR A 143 10.76 2.83 9.96
CA TYR A 143 9.64 2.31 9.19
C TYR A 143 8.36 3.13 9.37
N ILE A 144 8.00 3.46 10.62
CA ILE A 144 6.84 4.28 10.94
C ILE A 144 6.97 5.70 10.36
N ALA A 145 8.18 6.27 10.36
CA ALA A 145 8.43 7.55 9.70
C ALA A 145 8.19 7.46 8.17
N LEU A 146 8.62 6.38 7.51
CA LEU A 146 8.42 6.18 6.07
C LEU A 146 6.94 6.01 5.70
N ILE A 147 6.21 5.17 6.41
CA ILE A 147 4.78 4.97 6.14
C ILE A 147 3.95 6.21 6.53
N GLY A 148 4.34 6.90 7.60
CA GLY A 148 3.76 8.19 7.98
C GLY A 148 4.00 9.27 6.92
N PHE A 149 5.19 9.28 6.33
CA PHE A 149 5.51 10.16 5.20
C PHE A 149 4.66 9.84 3.97
N MET A 150 4.48 8.55 3.65
CA MET A 150 3.55 8.13 2.59
C MET A 150 2.13 8.63 2.84
N GLY A 151 1.61 8.42 4.06
CA GLY A 151 0.29 8.92 4.47
C GLY A 151 0.19 10.44 4.34
N TRP A 152 1.22 11.19 4.75
CA TRP A 152 1.27 12.64 4.54
C TRP A 152 1.18 13.00 3.06
N ARG A 153 1.98 12.36 2.19
CA ARG A 153 1.96 12.67 0.75
C ARG A 153 0.60 12.38 0.12
N ALA A 154 -0.07 11.31 0.55
CA ALA A 154 -1.41 10.97 0.09
C ALA A 154 -2.44 12.04 0.51
N VAL A 155 -2.45 12.45 1.77
CA VAL A 155 -3.37 13.48 2.29
C VAL A 155 -3.08 14.86 1.69
N ALA A 156 -1.81 15.25 1.60
CA ALA A 156 -1.40 16.52 1.00
C ALA A 156 -1.79 16.61 -0.49
N GLY A 157 -1.80 15.47 -1.20
CA GLY A 157 -2.28 15.37 -2.58
C GLY A 157 -3.77 15.63 -2.74
N MET A 158 -4.58 15.32 -1.72
CA MET A 158 -6.04 15.49 -1.76
C MET A 158 -6.51 16.94 -1.90
N GLN A 159 -5.69 17.95 -1.53
CA GLN A 159 -6.06 19.37 -1.61
C GLN A 159 -7.52 19.63 -1.20
N LEU A 160 -7.90 19.21 0.01
CA LEU A 160 -9.28 19.23 0.52
C LEU A 160 -9.98 20.61 0.46
N CYS A 161 -9.22 21.70 0.30
CA CYS A 161 -9.74 23.06 0.24
C CYS A 161 -9.87 23.64 -1.18
N ASN A 162 -9.48 22.91 -2.23
CA ASN A 162 -9.71 23.32 -3.62
C ASN A 162 -10.85 22.47 -4.21
N ASP A 163 -11.71 23.06 -5.04
CA ASP A 163 -12.87 22.42 -5.72
C ASP A 163 -12.53 21.25 -6.67
N LEU A 164 -11.29 20.74 -6.64
CA LEU A 164 -10.82 19.62 -7.44
C LEU A 164 -10.79 18.33 -6.60
N TRP A 165 -11.98 17.95 -6.12
CA TRP A 165 -12.21 16.63 -5.55
C TRP A 165 -12.21 15.60 -6.67
N THR A 166 -11.12 14.86 -6.78
CA THR A 166 -10.99 13.77 -7.75
C THR A 166 -11.04 12.43 -7.02
N TRP A 167 -11.85 11.48 -7.52
CA TRP A 167 -11.93 10.09 -7.04
C TRP A 167 -10.56 9.38 -6.95
N THR A 168 -9.67 9.65 -7.89
CA THR A 168 -8.25 9.31 -7.90
C THR A 168 -7.50 9.70 -6.61
N LYS A 169 -7.65 10.95 -6.15
CA LYS A 169 -6.92 11.42 -4.95
C LYS A 169 -7.50 10.82 -3.67
N LEU A 170 -8.83 10.66 -3.65
CA LEU A 170 -9.51 10.00 -2.55
C LEU A 170 -9.10 8.53 -2.43
N SER A 171 -9.05 7.80 -3.54
CA SER A 171 -8.62 6.40 -3.55
C SER A 171 -7.16 6.26 -3.09
N ALA A 172 -6.24 7.11 -3.56
CA ALA A 172 -4.86 7.12 -3.06
C ALA A 172 -4.77 7.33 -1.53
N CYS A 173 -5.55 8.27 -0.98
CA CYS A 173 -5.56 8.55 0.45
C CYS A 173 -6.18 7.42 1.28
N ILE A 174 -7.37 6.95 0.92
CA ILE A 174 -8.01 5.82 1.61
C ILE A 174 -7.09 4.59 1.52
N GLY A 175 -6.47 4.37 0.36
CA GLY A 175 -5.50 3.30 0.17
C GLY A 175 -4.31 3.40 1.11
N ALA A 176 -3.69 4.59 1.22
CA ALA A 176 -2.57 4.82 2.14
C ALA A 176 -2.98 4.60 3.61
N MET A 177 -4.16 5.06 4.02
CA MET A 177 -4.66 4.87 5.39
C MET A 177 -4.93 3.39 5.71
N LEU A 178 -5.54 2.65 4.78
CA LEU A 178 -5.74 1.21 4.95
C LEU A 178 -4.42 0.45 5.03
N PHE A 179 -3.39 0.87 4.27
CA PHE A 179 -2.05 0.30 4.39
C PHE A 179 -1.47 0.54 5.79
N MET A 180 -1.59 1.77 6.31
CA MET A 180 -1.16 2.09 7.67
C MET A 180 -1.85 1.23 8.72
N VAL A 181 -3.15 0.97 8.58
CA VAL A 181 -3.90 0.09 9.48
C VAL A 181 -3.41 -1.36 9.38
N SER A 182 -3.15 -1.87 8.18
CA SER A 182 -2.55 -3.19 7.97
C SER A 182 -1.23 -3.33 8.72
N ASP A 183 -0.31 -2.39 8.50
CA ASP A 183 1.04 -2.45 9.06
C ASP A 183 1.07 -2.23 10.58
N LEU A 184 0.20 -1.36 11.10
CA LEU A 184 0.02 -1.21 12.54
C LEU A 184 -0.48 -2.53 13.14
N THR A 185 -1.41 -3.23 12.49
CA THR A 185 -1.90 -4.53 12.95
C THR A 185 -0.79 -5.59 12.93
N ILE A 186 0.10 -5.59 11.92
CA ILE A 186 1.30 -6.44 11.89
C ILE A 186 2.20 -6.13 13.08
N ALA A 187 2.51 -4.86 13.32
CA ALA A 187 3.40 -4.43 14.41
C ALA A 187 2.84 -4.81 15.79
N LEU A 188 1.56 -4.55 16.04
CA LEU A 188 0.88 -4.92 17.28
C LEU A 188 0.92 -6.43 17.51
N ASN A 189 0.57 -7.22 16.49
CA ASN A 189 0.55 -8.67 16.57
C ASN A 189 1.94 -9.28 16.78
N LYS A 190 3.00 -8.65 16.27
CA LYS A 190 4.38 -9.15 16.36
C LYS A 190 5.08 -8.73 17.65
N PHE A 191 4.88 -7.50 18.11
CA PHE A 191 5.66 -6.91 19.22
C PHE A 191 4.88 -6.74 20.52
N CYS A 192 3.57 -6.49 20.47
CA CYS A 192 2.81 -6.11 21.66
C CYS A 192 1.99 -7.27 22.23
N PHE A 193 1.03 -7.77 21.47
CA PHE A 193 0.09 -8.80 21.91
C PHE A 193 -0.56 -9.49 20.71
N PRO A 194 -0.95 -10.77 20.83
CA PRO A 194 -1.66 -11.46 19.76
C PRO A 194 -3.00 -10.77 19.48
N VAL A 195 -3.15 -10.21 18.28
CA VAL A 195 -4.37 -9.51 17.88
C VAL A 195 -5.39 -10.55 17.37
N PRO A 196 -6.61 -10.62 17.94
CA PRO A 196 -7.64 -11.52 17.45
C PRO A 196 -7.93 -11.28 15.96
N TYR A 197 -7.98 -12.35 15.17
CA TYR A 197 -8.21 -12.27 13.72
C TYR A 197 -7.21 -11.38 12.95
N SER A 198 -5.99 -11.19 13.48
CA SER A 198 -4.97 -10.32 12.89
C SER A 198 -4.76 -10.58 11.40
N ARG A 199 -4.62 -11.85 11.01
CA ARG A 199 -4.47 -12.25 9.59
C ARG A 199 -5.60 -11.72 8.71
N PHE A 200 -6.85 -11.78 9.16
CA PHE A 200 -7.98 -11.31 8.38
C PHE A 200 -7.91 -9.79 8.21
N ILE A 201 -7.71 -9.06 9.33
CA ILE A 201 -7.65 -7.59 9.36
C ILE A 201 -6.51 -7.10 8.47
N ILE A 202 -5.31 -7.67 8.62
CA ILE A 202 -4.12 -7.34 7.83
C ILE A 202 -4.42 -7.52 6.35
N MET A 203 -4.85 -8.71 5.93
CA MET A 203 -4.98 -9.00 4.51
C MET A 203 -6.16 -8.27 3.85
N ALA A 204 -7.26 -8.04 4.58
CA ALA A 204 -8.41 -7.30 4.07
C ALA A 204 -8.06 -5.83 3.85
N THR A 205 -7.43 -5.19 4.85
CA THR A 205 -7.00 -3.79 4.75
C THR A 205 -5.88 -3.61 3.73
N TYR A 206 -4.91 -4.54 3.69
CA TYR A 206 -3.81 -4.54 2.73
C TYR A 206 -4.27 -4.68 1.28
N TYR A 207 -5.09 -5.68 0.96
CA TYR A 207 -5.56 -5.86 -0.42
C TYR A 207 -6.44 -4.70 -0.88
N ALA A 208 -7.30 -4.19 -0.01
CA ALA A 208 -8.07 -2.98 -0.30
C ALA A 208 -7.16 -1.76 -0.52
N ALA A 209 -6.10 -1.59 0.29
CA ALA A 209 -5.12 -0.54 0.13
C ALA A 209 -4.45 -0.58 -1.24
N GLN A 210 -3.94 -1.75 -1.63
CA GLN A 210 -3.23 -1.95 -2.88
C GLN A 210 -4.12 -1.72 -4.10
N MET A 211 -5.37 -2.18 -4.05
CA MET A 211 -6.35 -1.94 -5.11
C MET A 211 -6.63 -0.44 -5.28
N LEU A 212 -6.87 0.28 -4.18
CA LEU A 212 -7.18 1.71 -4.23
C LEU A 212 -5.99 2.54 -4.72
N ILE A 213 -4.77 2.19 -4.32
CA ILE A 213 -3.55 2.83 -4.81
C ILE A 213 -3.37 2.54 -6.31
N ALA A 214 -3.59 1.31 -6.78
CA ALA A 214 -3.53 0.96 -8.20
C ALA A 214 -4.59 1.70 -9.04
N LEU A 215 -5.82 1.81 -8.54
CA LEU A 215 -6.90 2.56 -9.18
C LEU A 215 -6.55 4.05 -9.32
N SER A 216 -5.95 4.64 -8.29
CA SER A 216 -5.48 6.03 -8.33
C SER A 216 -4.45 6.30 -9.43
N ALA A 217 -3.72 5.28 -9.90
CA ALA A 217 -2.80 5.46 -11.01
C ALA A 217 -3.54 5.63 -12.34
N VAL A 218 -4.59 4.83 -12.55
CA VAL A 218 -5.32 4.75 -13.82
C VAL A 218 -6.23 5.95 -14.02
N GLU A 219 -6.99 6.32 -12.99
CA GLU A 219 -7.99 7.38 -13.12
C GLU A 219 -7.34 8.77 -13.30
N SER A 220 -6.08 8.95 -12.86
CA SER A 220 -5.27 10.15 -13.15
C SER A 220 -5.02 10.37 -14.64
N ARG A 221 -4.98 9.29 -15.42
CA ARG A 221 -4.76 9.34 -16.88
C ARG A 221 -5.97 9.92 -17.60
N ASP A 222 -7.15 9.43 -17.26
CA ASP A 222 -8.39 9.79 -17.92
C ASP A 222 -8.66 11.30 -17.75
N GLU A 223 -8.31 11.87 -16.59
CA GLU A 223 -8.37 13.31 -16.35
C GLU A 223 -7.36 14.10 -17.19
N GLU A 224 -6.11 13.64 -17.30
CA GLU A 224 -5.09 14.33 -18.09
C GLU A 224 -5.39 14.30 -19.60
N ASP A 225 -5.84 13.15 -20.11
CA ASP A 225 -6.23 12.98 -21.51
C ASP A 225 -7.47 13.83 -21.83
N PHE A 226 -8.47 13.86 -20.93
CA PHE A 226 -9.64 14.74 -21.07
C PHE A 226 -9.26 16.23 -21.09
N ARG A 227 -8.36 16.66 -20.20
CA ARG A 227 -7.90 18.06 -20.13
C ARG A 227 -7.03 18.48 -21.32
N LYS A 228 -6.35 17.53 -21.98
CA LYS A 228 -5.65 17.77 -23.25
C LYS A 228 -6.62 17.84 -24.42
N GLY A 229 -7.65 16.98 -24.44
CA GLY A 229 -8.69 16.98 -25.46
C GLY A 229 -9.60 18.22 -25.43
N ALA A 230 -9.97 18.71 -24.25
CA ALA A 230 -10.80 19.91 -24.09
C ALA A 230 -10.08 21.24 -24.40
N ARG A 231 -8.79 21.20 -24.77
CA ARG A 231 -7.96 22.36 -25.10
C ARG A 231 -7.84 22.59 -26.62
N TRP A 232 -8.50 21.76 -27.41
CA TRP A 232 -8.64 21.82 -28.87
C TRP A 232 -10.12 21.92 -29.24
#